data_AF-A0A354NU94-F1
#
_entry.id   AF-A0A354NU94-F1
#
_cell.length_a   1.000
_cell.length_b   1.000
_cell.length_c   1.000
_cell.angle_alpha   90.00
_cell.angle_beta   90.00
_cell.angle_gamma   90.00
#
_symmetry.space_group_name_H-M   'P 1'
#
loop_
_entity.id
_entity.type
_entity.pdbx_description
1 polymer ?
#
loop_
_entity_poly.entity_id
_entity_poly.type
_entity_poly.pdbx_seq_one_letter_code
_entity_poly.pdbx_strand_id
1 'polypeptide(L)' 'MFDTRRAEWRTLFNPINNLVYNADGRSVHTVMVDGRVVVENHDPTFVDEWELIQKVQTIGENLLERSGVSFPSRWPIV' A
#
# COMPACT_ATOMS: atom_id res chain seq x y z
N MET A 1 10.50 -10.28 -3.66
CA MET A 1 9.92 -11.63 -3.55
C MET A 1 8.43 -11.51 -3.28
N PHE A 2 7.62 -12.40 -3.85
CA PHE A 2 6.15 -12.38 -3.77
C PHE A 2 5.63 -13.61 -3.02
N ASP A 3 4.57 -13.44 -2.22
CA ASP A 3 3.80 -14.53 -1.62
C ASP A 3 2.74 -15.03 -2.61
N THR A 4 2.98 -16.24 -3.13
CA THR A 4 2.11 -16.90 -4.13
C THR A 4 1.02 -17.78 -3.52
N ARG A 5 0.88 -17.78 -2.19
CA ARG A 5 -0.15 -18.57 -1.47
C ARG A 5 -1.49 -17.85 -1.36
N ARG A 6 -1.52 -16.55 -1.68
CA ARG A 6 -2.70 -15.69 -1.62
C ARG A 6 -3.74 -16.06 -2.69
N ALA A 7 -4.98 -15.65 -2.48
CA ALA A 7 -6.13 -16.05 -3.29
C ALA A 7 -5.98 -15.61 -4.76
N GLU A 8 -5.48 -14.40 -4.98
CA GLU A 8 -5.20 -13.81 -6.28
C GLU A 8 -4.16 -14.61 -7.08
N TRP A 9 -3.25 -15.32 -6.40
CA TRP A 9 -2.24 -16.16 -7.03
C TRP A 9 -2.70 -17.60 -7.31
N ARG A 10 -3.94 -17.99 -6.97
CA ARG A 10 -4.38 -19.39 -7.16
C ARG A 10 -4.57 -19.70 -8.64
N THR A 11 -4.34 -20.98 -9.00
CA THR A 11 -4.18 -21.49 -10.39
C THR A 11 -2.84 -21.11 -11.04
N LEU A 12 -1.74 -21.44 -10.34
CA LEU A 12 -0.34 -21.25 -10.73
C LEU A 12 0.13 -22.12 -11.93
N PHE A 13 -0.68 -22.27 -12.98
CA PHE A 13 -0.27 -22.98 -14.19
C PHE A 13 0.80 -22.21 -14.98
N ASN A 14 0.74 -20.88 -14.94
CA ASN A 14 1.72 -19.98 -15.54
C ASN A 14 2.06 -18.86 -14.54
N PRO A 15 3.20 -18.95 -13.83
CA PRO A 15 3.57 -17.99 -12.80
C PRO A 15 3.88 -16.59 -13.36
N ILE A 16 4.29 -16.48 -14.63
CA ILE A 16 4.55 -15.18 -15.29
C ILE A 16 3.24 -14.45 -15.56
N ASN A 17 2.24 -15.16 -16.10
CA ASN A 17 0.92 -14.55 -16.29
C ASN A 17 0.29 -14.16 -14.95
N ASN A 18 0.45 -14.98 -13.91
CA ASN A 18 -0.02 -14.62 -12.56
C ASN A 18 0.68 -13.35 -12.04
N LEU A 19 2.00 -13.20 -12.24
CA LEU A 19 2.73 -12.00 -11.85
C LEU A 19 2.22 -10.74 -12.56
N VAL A 20 1.87 -10.84 -13.85
CA VAL A 20 1.46 -9.67 -14.64
C VAL A 20 -0.01 -9.31 -14.43
N TYR A 21 -0.89 -10.30 -14.34
CA TYR A 21 -2.34 -10.08 -14.39
C TYR A 21 -3.05 -10.22 -13.05
N ASN A 22 -2.46 -10.93 -12.09
CA ASN A 22 -3.14 -11.25 -10.83
C ASN A 22 -2.43 -10.66 -9.60
N ALA A 23 -1.11 -10.45 -9.66
CA ALA A 23 -0.38 -9.91 -8.53
C ALA A 23 -0.82 -8.47 -8.22
N ASP A 24 -0.95 -8.17 -6.94
CA ASP A 24 -1.09 -6.81 -6.44
C ASP A 24 -0.02 -6.49 -5.37
N GLY A 25 0.03 -5.24 -4.95
CA GLY A 25 1.04 -4.75 -4.00
C GLY A 25 1.07 -5.51 -2.66
N ARG A 26 -0.05 -6.10 -2.23
CA ARG A 26 -0.14 -6.84 -0.97
C ARG A 26 0.55 -8.19 -1.05
N SER A 27 0.75 -8.72 -2.25
CA SER A 27 1.48 -9.96 -2.47
C SER A 27 3.01 -9.78 -2.41
N VAL A 28 3.52 -8.54 -2.35
CA VAL A 28 4.95 -8.30 -2.08
C VAL A 28 5.25 -8.72 -0.64
N HIS A 29 6.12 -9.71 -0.46
CA HIS A 29 6.49 -10.24 0.86
C HIS A 29 7.82 -9.65 1.36
N THR A 30 8.81 -9.55 0.47
CA THR A 30 10.15 -9.08 0.82
C THR A 30 10.74 -8.26 -0.33
N VAL A 31 11.35 -7.13 -0.03
CA VAL A 31 12.08 -6.29 -1.00
C VAL A 31 13.50 -6.09 -0.50
N MET A 32 14.47 -6.25 -1.39
CA MET A 32 15.88 -6.01 -1.09
C MET A 32 16.46 -5.00 -2.08
N VAL A 33 17.17 -4.00 -1.58
CA VAL A 33 17.86 -2.98 -2.36
C VAL A 33 19.29 -2.90 -1.85
N ASP A 34 20.27 -3.09 -2.74
CA ASP A 34 21.70 -3.06 -2.41
C ASP A 34 22.08 -3.97 -1.21
N GLY A 35 21.54 -5.19 -1.21
CA GLY A 35 21.75 -6.17 -0.13
C GLY A 35 20.98 -5.89 1.17
N ARG A 36 20.26 -4.78 1.28
CA ARG A 36 19.45 -4.42 2.46
C ARG A 36 18.00 -4.80 2.26
N VAL A 37 17.42 -5.50 3.22
CA VAL A 37 15.98 -5.77 3.25
C VAL A 37 15.25 -4.49 3.65
N VAL A 38 14.38 -3.98 2.77
CA VAL A 38 13.61 -2.74 2.99
C VAL A 38 12.12 -3.04 3.26
N VAL A 39 11.63 -4.18 2.82
CA VAL A 39 10.32 -4.74 3.22
C VAL A 39 10.56 -6.17 3.67
N GLU A 40 10.03 -6.55 4.83
CA GLU A 40 10.12 -7.88 5.42
C GLU A 40 8.76 -8.32 5.95
N ASN A 41 8.32 -9.54 5.62
CA ASN A 41 7.02 -10.09 6.04
C ASN A 41 5.83 -9.15 5.74
N HIS A 42 5.85 -8.52 4.56
CA HIS A 42 4.88 -7.50 4.10
C HIS A 42 5.02 -6.12 4.74
N ASP A 43 5.87 -5.94 5.75
CA ASP A 43 6.01 -4.68 6.47
C ASP A 43 7.27 -3.91 6.01
N PRO A 44 7.19 -2.60 5.75
CA PRO A 44 8.36 -1.75 5.54
C PRO A 44 9.24 -1.70 6.79
N THR A 45 10.55 -1.84 6.62
CA THR A 45 11.52 -1.85 7.74
C THR A 45 12.06 -0.46 8.08
N PHE A 46 11.72 0.55 7.29
CA PHE A 46 12.32 1.89 7.34
C PHE A 46 11.37 2.99 7.83
N VAL A 47 10.13 2.64 8.16
CA VAL A 47 9.12 3.60 8.61
C VAL A 47 8.09 2.93 9.52
N ASP A 48 7.59 3.69 10.50
CA ASP A 48 6.35 3.33 11.20
C ASP A 48 5.17 3.73 10.32
N GLU A 49 4.45 2.74 9.78
CA GLU A 49 3.35 2.98 8.86
C GLU A 49 2.21 3.77 9.50
N TRP A 50 1.88 3.47 10.76
CA TRP A 50 0.76 4.11 11.42
C TRP A 50 1.06 5.57 11.75
N GLU A 51 2.26 5.85 12.23
CA GLU A 51 2.73 7.22 12.45
C GLU A 51 2.72 8.01 11.13
N LEU A 52 3.21 7.40 10.04
CA LEU A 52 3.23 8.05 8.72
C LEU A 52 1.82 8.35 8.22
N ILE A 53 0.87 7.41 8.33
CA ILE A 53 -0.53 7.60 7.93
C ILE A 53 -1.13 8.79 8.66
N GLN A 54 -0.93 8.87 9.98
CA GLN A 54 -1.45 9.98 10.78
C GLN A 54 -0.80 11.31 10.41
N LYS A 55 0.51 11.32 10.18
CA LYS A 55 1.23 12.52 9.74
C LYS A 55 0.73 13.01 8.37
N VAL A 56 0.49 12.10 7.43
CA VAL A 56 -0.06 12.44 6.10
C VAL A 56 -1.46 13.02 6.23
N GLN A 57 -2.30 12.48 7.12
CA GLN A 57 -3.63 13.03 7.41
C GLN A 57 -3.53 14.49 7.87
N THR A 58 -2.69 14.78 8.88
CA THR A 58 -2.49 16.15 9.39
C THR A 58 -1.95 17.09 8.31
N ILE A 59 -1.03 16.63 7.45
CA ILE A 59 -0.51 17.43 6.33
C ILE A 59 -1.64 17.79 5.35
N GLY A 60 -2.51 16.82 5.04
CA GLY A 60 -3.67 17.02 4.17
C GLY A 60 -4.64 18.06 4.74
N GLU A 61 -4.97 17.95 6.02
CA GLU A 61 -5.85 18.91 6.73
C GLU A 61 -5.28 20.33 6.68
N ASN A 62 -4.00 20.51 7.01
CA ASN A 62 -3.33 21.81 6.96
C ASN A 62 -3.28 22.38 5.53
N LEU A 63 -3.14 21.53 4.51
CA LEU A 63 -3.17 21.97 3.11
C LEU A 63 -4.55 22.48 2.71
N LEU A 64 -5.62 21.79 3.12
CA LEU A 64 -7.00 22.22 2.85
C LEU A 64 -7.30 23.56 3.54
N GLU A 65 -6.90 23.72 4.80
CA GLU A 65 -7.09 24.98 5.54
C GLU A 65 -6.40 26.16 4.83
N ARG A 66 -5.14 25.97 4.41
CA ARG A 66 -4.36 27.02 3.73
C ARG A 66 -4.87 27.37 2.33
N SER A 67 -5.45 26.40 1.64
CA SER A 67 -5.94 26.57 0.26
C SER A 67 -7.40 27.02 0.18
N GLY A 68 -8.17 26.88 1.27
CA GLY A 68 -9.61 27.15 1.30
C GLY A 68 -10.44 26.12 0.52
N VAL A 69 -9.85 25.02 0.08
CA VAL A 69 -10.54 23.96 -0.66
C VAL A 69 -11.35 23.10 0.31
N SER A 70 -12.62 22.83 -0.04
CA SER A 70 -13.53 22.01 0.77
C SER A 70 -14.23 20.95 -0.09
N PHE A 71 -14.41 19.75 0.49
CA PHE A 71 -15.04 18.60 -0.15
C PHE A 71 -16.17 18.03 0.75
N PRO A 72 -17.30 18.75 0.91
CA PRO A 72 -18.41 18.25 1.71
C PRO A 72 -19.03 17.00 1.08
N SER A 73 -19.48 16.07 1.92
CA SER A 73 -20.23 14.88 1.44
C SER A 73 -21.51 15.32 0.73
N ARG A 74 -21.71 14.83 -0.49
CA ARG A 74 -22.99 14.97 -1.21
C ARG A 74 -24.02 13.94 -0.76
N TRP A 75 -23.57 12.82 -0.19
CA TRP A 75 -24.46 11.82 0.36
C TRP A 75 -24.98 12.32 1.72
N PRO A 76 -26.29 12.28 1.97
CA PRO A 76 -26.84 12.67 3.25
C PRO A 76 -26.30 11.74 4.34
N ILE A 77 -25.60 12.33 5.31
CA ILE A 77 -25.18 11.65 6.53
C ILE A 77 -26.23 12.04 7.58
N VAL A 78 -27.10 11.07 7.93
CA VAL A 78 -28.11 11.17 8.99
C VAL A 78 -27.59 10.57 10.28
#